data_AF-A0A419W5W0-F1
#
_entry.id   AF-A0A419W5W0-F1
#
_cell.length_a   1.000
_cell.length_b   1.000
_cell.length_c   1.000
_cell.angle_alpha   90.00
_cell.angle_beta   90.00
_cell.angle_gamma   90.00
#
_symmetry.space_group_name_H-M   'P 1'
#
loop_
_entity.id
_entity.type
_entity.pdbx_description
1 polymer ?
#
loop_
_entity_poly.entity_id
_entity_poly.type
_entity_poly.pdbx_seq_one_letter_code
_entity_poly.pdbx_strand_id
1 'polypeptide(L)'
;MKRNIAALILLLALFACEFSPSEVPLSDIEEPPEIAPEIFFELNPEMDTLKLSENTWISYEVETGDRELYQIKVALDNTEIGNVNYESNQKVRAYIPATSLSDGIHQLKITTYTSTNSGSIADKIGSEAYGYELIWPVIINKEAKREFAFTTVEAIPEGIKINWTAYPYADFDHYELSISNYGSSGQIVNIEDPAINYYIDSNYIEGIYSNYTIKLIDKNSGFNIDFAGFNMPIEPPVVQVNPDCTVDLQWNRSKNESFVSQYCIMTSVPNYGTKEEYDLEDLNDTTITLDQKIGFAGDYQAQLRYIPKGYDNYHSVLNTSGGVVTFALGDSIPRFEEAFRVVADNSLILYKNKTIFKYALETGESSEPITINLEGNGYTGMIYGSPDGNCFGYLENHKLVIRQSSDFSILSETAIDGFDGYNLQLNGISISNNGLIGTTDYFKHFCLYDASTGQKLLEKEYGSDLYPRKVLISGDGKNLAVMANVYSKYTTDLIYYQFDGTQLTELGSVSGVLEDSWEVQMYGPAETNQLVVSHWNNMYDYLIEIRDSRTFELIYSASVPTHFVPVAYDFTTERAITQYHAFPVQKYSYLFDLKTGQKTKAVFFSGREPLLFHNGTVFAGNGRSIPIDEYLSE
;
A
#
# COMPACT_ATOMS: atom_id res chain seq x y z
N MET A 1 98.78 -57.64 -40.17
CA MET A 1 99.57 -58.10 -39.01
C MET A 1 98.60 -58.64 -37.95
N LYS A 2 98.10 -59.87 -38.13
CA LYS A 2 97.07 -60.53 -37.31
C LYS A 2 97.68 -61.60 -36.38
N ARG A 3 98.89 -61.37 -35.87
CA ARG A 3 99.71 -62.43 -35.21
C ARG A 3 100.28 -62.07 -33.83
N ASN A 4 99.99 -60.86 -33.31
CA ASN A 4 100.46 -60.39 -32.00
C ASN A 4 99.35 -60.17 -30.94
N ILE A 5 98.08 -60.45 -31.26
CA ILE A 5 96.95 -60.29 -30.31
C ILE A 5 96.77 -61.55 -29.44
N ALA A 6 97.10 -62.74 -29.96
CA ALA A 6 96.96 -64.00 -29.21
C ALA A 6 97.92 -64.09 -28.01
N ALA A 7 99.11 -63.48 -28.08
CA ALA A 7 100.06 -63.48 -26.96
C ALA A 7 99.68 -62.49 -25.85
N LEU A 8 98.96 -61.40 -26.18
CA LEU A 8 98.51 -60.41 -25.20
C LEU A 8 97.29 -60.91 -24.39
N ILE A 9 96.39 -61.68 -25.04
CA ILE A 9 95.24 -62.30 -24.37
C ILE A 9 95.68 -63.43 -23.41
N LEU A 10 96.75 -64.17 -23.76
CA LEU A 10 97.30 -65.21 -22.88
C LEU A 10 98.03 -64.63 -21.65
N LEU A 11 98.62 -63.43 -21.75
CA LEU A 11 99.26 -62.76 -20.61
C LEU A 11 98.25 -62.15 -19.63
N LEU A 12 97.06 -61.73 -20.11
CA LEU A 12 95.99 -61.20 -19.25
C LEU A 12 95.24 -62.30 -18.48
N ALA A 13 95.22 -63.54 -18.99
CA ALA A 13 94.59 -64.67 -18.31
C ALA A 13 95.40 -65.21 -17.10
N LEU A 14 96.70 -64.87 -17.00
CA LEU A 14 97.56 -65.30 -15.89
C LEU A 14 97.60 -64.32 -14.69
N PHE A 15 96.87 -63.21 -14.78
CA PHE A 15 96.64 -62.26 -13.67
C PHE A 15 95.18 -62.26 -13.16
N ALA A 16 94.42 -63.32 -13.46
CA ALA A 16 93.13 -63.54 -12.82
C ALA A 16 93.36 -63.90 -11.34
N CYS A 17 93.33 -62.89 -10.48
CA CYS A 17 93.17 -63.10 -9.04
C CYS A 17 91.91 -63.94 -8.83
N GLU A 18 92.09 -65.11 -8.21
CA GLU A 18 91.02 -65.87 -7.61
C GLU A 18 90.44 -65.02 -6.46
N PHE A 19 89.44 -64.20 -6.78
CA PHE A 19 88.69 -63.46 -5.77
C PHE A 19 87.81 -64.47 -5.02
N SER A 20 88.32 -64.99 -3.91
CA SER A 20 87.48 -65.60 -2.89
C SER A 20 86.75 -64.46 -2.19
N PRO A 21 85.42 -64.31 -2.34
CA PRO A 21 84.70 -63.33 -1.56
C PRO A 21 84.91 -63.66 -0.09
N SER A 22 85.59 -62.76 0.63
CA SER A 22 85.45 -62.71 2.09
C SER A 22 83.96 -62.60 2.37
N GLU A 23 83.46 -63.49 3.21
CA GLU A 23 82.10 -63.57 3.74
C GLU A 23 81.36 -62.23 3.60
N VAL A 24 80.26 -62.22 2.85
CA VAL A 24 79.35 -61.08 2.85
C VAL A 24 79.02 -60.84 4.32
N PRO A 25 79.34 -59.66 4.90
CA PRO A 25 78.90 -59.37 6.25
C PRO A 25 77.38 -59.30 6.19
N LEU A 26 76.72 -60.40 6.53
CA LEU A 26 75.32 -60.42 6.90
C LEU A 26 75.28 -59.73 8.26
N SER A 27 75.21 -58.40 8.24
CA SER A 27 74.73 -57.67 9.40
C SER A 27 73.28 -58.10 9.59
N ASP A 28 72.98 -58.78 10.70
CA ASP A 28 71.60 -59.03 11.09
C ASP A 28 70.90 -57.67 11.21
N ILE A 29 69.95 -57.43 10.32
CA ILE A 29 69.12 -56.24 10.33
C ILE A 29 67.90 -56.59 11.16
N GLU A 30 67.64 -55.82 12.20
CA GLU A 30 66.44 -56.00 13.02
C GLU A 30 65.21 -55.67 12.15
N GLU A 31 64.24 -56.58 12.15
CA GLU A 31 62.96 -56.34 11.49
C GLU A 31 62.30 -55.09 12.11
N PRO A 32 61.71 -54.21 11.28
CA PRO A 32 61.02 -53.04 11.82
C PRO A 32 59.84 -53.50 12.70
N PRO A 33 59.55 -52.77 13.80
CA PRO A 33 58.40 -53.07 14.64
C PRO A 33 57.09 -53.19 13.83
N GLU A 34 56.22 -54.14 14.18
CA GLU A 34 54.91 -54.26 13.50
C GLU A 34 54.02 -53.01 13.69
N ILE A 35 54.26 -52.25 14.77
CA ILE A 35 53.49 -51.05 15.10
C ILE A 35 54.20 -49.83 14.51
N ALA A 36 53.56 -49.24 13.50
CA ALA A 36 53.97 -47.98 12.91
C ALA A 36 53.95 -46.85 13.96
N PRO A 37 55.01 -46.02 14.06
CA PRO A 37 55.04 -44.89 14.98
C PRO A 37 54.06 -43.77 14.59
N GLU A 38 53.66 -42.93 15.55
CA GLU A 38 52.69 -41.87 15.28
C GLU A 38 53.22 -40.81 14.29
N ILE A 39 52.31 -40.30 13.46
CA ILE A 39 52.53 -39.19 12.54
C ILE A 39 51.49 -38.09 12.83
N PHE A 40 51.84 -36.83 12.60
CA PHE A 40 50.89 -35.73 12.67
C PHE A 40 50.40 -35.38 11.27
N PHE A 41 49.13 -35.00 11.16
CA PHE A 41 48.57 -34.56 9.89
C PHE A 41 47.59 -33.40 10.09
N GLU A 42 47.45 -32.61 9.03
CA GLU A 42 46.51 -31.50 8.94
C GLU A 42 45.70 -31.64 7.65
N LEU A 43 44.39 -31.39 7.75
CA LEU A 43 43.46 -31.39 6.62
C LEU A 43 42.88 -30.00 6.45
N ASN A 44 42.86 -29.51 5.21
CA ASN A 44 42.18 -28.28 4.84
C ASN A 44 41.14 -28.57 3.75
N PRO A 45 39.85 -28.26 3.97
CA PRO A 45 39.31 -27.59 5.16
C PRO A 45 39.27 -28.47 6.41
N GLU A 46 39.39 -27.86 7.59
CA GLU A 46 39.28 -28.55 8.87
C GLU A 46 37.82 -28.92 9.17
N MET A 47 37.39 -30.13 8.81
CA MET A 47 36.02 -30.60 9.00
C MET A 47 35.97 -32.10 9.30
N ASP A 48 35.12 -32.55 10.22
CA ASP A 48 34.93 -33.99 10.50
C ASP A 48 34.35 -34.76 9.31
N THR A 49 33.52 -34.08 8.51
CA THR A 49 32.92 -34.61 7.28
C THR A 49 33.03 -33.57 6.19
N LEU A 50 33.67 -33.93 5.09
CA LEU A 50 33.89 -33.04 3.97
C LEU A 50 32.60 -32.90 3.15
N LYS A 51 31.90 -31.78 3.31
CA LYS A 51 30.68 -31.48 2.55
C LYS A 51 31.03 -30.65 1.31
N LEU A 52 30.66 -31.16 0.13
CA LEU A 52 30.97 -30.56 -1.16
C LEU A 52 29.68 -30.33 -1.96
N SER A 53 29.49 -29.14 -2.52
CA SER A 53 28.47 -28.89 -3.54
C SER A 53 29.08 -28.79 -4.94
N GLU A 54 30.36 -28.44 -5.00
CA GLU A 54 31.13 -28.23 -6.22
C GLU A 54 32.55 -28.76 -6.11
N ASN A 55 33.24 -28.72 -7.24
CA ASN A 55 34.63 -29.16 -7.31
C ASN A 55 35.50 -28.33 -6.38
N THR A 56 36.26 -29.04 -5.54
CA THR A 56 36.96 -28.41 -4.42
C THR A 56 38.38 -28.95 -4.32
N TRP A 57 39.33 -28.06 -4.06
CA TRP A 57 40.68 -28.43 -3.69
C TRP A 57 40.75 -28.68 -2.19
N ILE A 58 41.29 -29.83 -1.81
CA ILE A 58 41.68 -30.12 -0.43
C ILE A 58 43.19 -30.15 -0.33
N SER A 59 43.71 -29.89 0.86
CA SER A 59 45.12 -30.17 1.17
C SER A 59 45.26 -31.09 2.36
N TYR A 60 46.19 -32.03 2.24
CA TYR A 60 46.64 -32.90 3.32
C TYR A 60 48.12 -32.64 3.54
N GLU A 61 48.48 -32.32 4.77
CA GLU A 61 49.84 -32.09 5.22
C GLU A 61 50.18 -33.13 6.29
N VAL A 62 51.41 -33.64 6.27
CA VAL A 62 51.85 -34.74 7.15
C VAL A 62 53.28 -34.55 7.63
N GLU A 63 53.48 -34.61 8.94
CA GLU A 63 54.79 -34.59 9.58
C GLU A 63 55.22 -36.00 9.95
N THR A 64 56.30 -36.48 9.32
CA THR A 64 56.81 -37.86 9.44
C THR A 64 57.97 -37.99 10.44
N GLY A 65 58.38 -36.90 11.10
CA GLY A 65 59.56 -36.84 11.98
C GLY A 65 60.85 -37.14 11.20
N ASP A 66 61.71 -38.01 11.76
CA ASP A 66 62.97 -38.44 11.15
C ASP A 66 62.80 -39.49 10.02
N ARG A 67 61.56 -39.78 9.59
CA ARG A 67 61.27 -40.76 8.54
C ARG A 67 61.13 -40.08 7.19
N GLU A 68 61.65 -40.76 6.18
CA GLU A 68 61.50 -40.38 4.78
C GLU A 68 60.08 -40.68 4.31
N LEU A 69 59.44 -39.70 3.68
CA LEU A 69 58.13 -39.87 3.05
C LEU A 69 58.32 -40.50 1.66
N TYR A 70 57.78 -41.69 1.45
CA TYR A 70 57.87 -42.37 0.15
C TYR A 70 56.77 -41.95 -0.80
N GLN A 71 55.52 -41.94 -0.33
CA GLN A 71 54.36 -41.73 -1.19
C GLN A 71 53.13 -41.29 -0.41
N ILE A 72 52.33 -40.41 -0.98
CA ILE A 72 50.95 -40.15 -0.54
C ILE A 72 50.01 -40.51 -1.69
N LYS A 73 49.06 -41.40 -1.42
CA LYS A 73 47.98 -41.77 -2.35
C LYS A 73 46.66 -41.20 -1.86
N VAL A 74 45.93 -40.54 -2.74
CA VAL A 74 44.58 -40.04 -2.47
C VAL A 74 43.60 -40.77 -3.39
N ALA A 75 42.68 -41.52 -2.81
CA ALA A 75 41.65 -42.25 -3.51
C ALA A 75 40.26 -41.81 -3.06
N LEU A 76 39.33 -41.74 -3.99
CA LEU A 76 37.91 -41.47 -3.74
C LEU A 76 37.11 -42.67 -4.24
N ASP A 77 36.33 -43.30 -3.36
CA ASP A 77 35.61 -44.56 -3.64
C ASP A 77 36.49 -45.64 -4.29
N ASN A 78 37.71 -45.79 -3.76
CA ASN A 78 38.75 -46.70 -4.27
C ASN A 78 39.32 -46.36 -5.66
N THR A 79 38.95 -45.21 -6.23
CA THR A 79 39.57 -44.70 -7.47
C THR A 79 40.65 -43.68 -7.10
N GLU A 80 41.89 -43.91 -7.52
CA GLU A 80 42.99 -42.98 -7.29
C GLU A 80 42.75 -41.65 -8.03
N ILE A 81 42.66 -40.55 -7.29
CA ILE A 81 42.40 -39.19 -7.82
C ILE A 81 43.61 -38.27 -7.66
N GLY A 82 44.63 -38.70 -6.93
CA GLY A 82 45.89 -37.98 -6.77
C GLY A 82 46.99 -38.89 -6.25
N ASN A 83 48.21 -38.65 -6.73
CA ASN A 83 49.41 -39.36 -6.29
C ASN A 83 50.59 -38.40 -6.33
N VAL A 84 51.33 -38.33 -5.23
CA VAL A 84 52.62 -37.63 -5.18
C VAL A 84 53.67 -38.67 -4.81
N ASN A 85 54.60 -38.89 -5.74
CA ASN A 85 55.82 -39.63 -5.52
C ASN A 85 56.95 -38.61 -5.38
N TYR A 86 57.76 -38.73 -4.32
CA TYR A 86 59.08 -38.10 -4.18
C TYR A 86 59.26 -36.67 -4.74
N GLU A 87 59.16 -35.65 -3.87
CA GLU A 87 60.04 -34.46 -3.84
C GLU A 87 59.65 -33.56 -2.65
N SER A 88 60.17 -33.88 -1.47
CA SER A 88 60.28 -33.11 -0.20
C SER A 88 59.13 -32.21 0.28
N ASN A 89 57.94 -32.21 -0.32
CA ASN A 89 56.78 -31.52 0.22
C ASN A 89 55.98 -32.49 1.08
N GLN A 90 55.96 -32.24 2.38
CA GLN A 90 55.07 -32.91 3.34
C GLN A 90 53.58 -32.57 3.11
N LYS A 91 53.21 -32.05 1.92
CA LYS A 91 51.90 -31.50 1.60
C LYS A 91 51.44 -31.94 0.21
N VAL A 92 50.29 -32.58 0.14
CA VAL A 92 49.59 -32.89 -1.11
C VAL A 92 48.35 -32.02 -1.25
N ARG A 93 48.06 -31.57 -2.47
CA ARG A 93 46.77 -31.00 -2.83
C ARG A 93 46.05 -31.95 -3.77
N ALA A 94 44.79 -32.26 -3.46
CA ALA A 94 43.96 -33.11 -4.30
C ALA A 94 42.73 -32.33 -4.77
N TYR A 95 42.37 -32.51 -6.04
CA TYR A 95 41.17 -31.94 -6.62
C TYR A 95 40.06 -32.97 -6.57
N ILE A 96 38.96 -32.66 -5.88
CA ILE A 96 37.79 -33.53 -5.81
C ILE A 96 36.77 -33.04 -6.85
N PRO A 97 36.50 -33.82 -7.93
CA PRO A 97 35.59 -33.41 -8.99
C PRO A 97 34.13 -33.72 -8.62
N ALA A 98 33.61 -33.06 -7.57
CA ALA A 98 32.26 -33.30 -7.04
C ALA A 98 31.15 -33.27 -8.10
N THR A 99 31.26 -32.42 -9.14
CA THR A 99 30.26 -32.33 -10.21
C THR A 99 30.17 -33.59 -11.07
N SER A 100 31.23 -34.40 -11.12
CA SER A 100 31.26 -35.67 -11.85
C SER A 100 30.72 -36.86 -11.06
N LEU A 101 30.40 -36.66 -9.78
CA LEU A 101 29.96 -37.69 -8.85
C LEU A 101 28.44 -37.63 -8.63
N SER A 102 27.88 -38.72 -8.13
CA SER A 102 26.50 -38.76 -7.65
C SER A 102 26.36 -37.95 -6.35
N ASP A 103 25.15 -37.46 -6.06
CA ASP A 103 24.88 -36.93 -4.72
C ASP A 103 24.83 -38.09 -3.72
N GLY A 104 25.28 -37.86 -2.48
CA GLY A 104 25.30 -38.87 -1.43
C GLY A 104 26.62 -38.94 -0.66
N ILE A 105 26.86 -40.09 -0.02
CA ILE A 105 28.03 -40.33 0.82
C ILE A 105 29.08 -41.06 0.00
N HIS A 106 30.29 -40.51 0.01
CA HIS A 106 31.50 -41.01 -0.64
C HIS A 106 32.61 -41.15 0.40
N GLN A 107 33.65 -41.90 0.06
CA GLN A 107 34.78 -42.13 0.95
C GLN A 107 36.08 -41.64 0.33
N LEU A 108 36.70 -40.63 0.95
CA LEU A 108 38.07 -40.25 0.65
C LEU A 108 39.02 -41.06 1.53
N LYS A 109 39.96 -41.77 0.89
CA LYS A 109 41.02 -42.52 1.55
C LYS A 109 42.36 -41.91 1.18
N ILE A 110 43.11 -41.48 2.19
CA ILE A 110 44.49 -41.00 2.04
C ILE A 110 45.40 -42.05 2.66
N THR A 111 46.36 -42.55 1.88
CA THR A 111 47.36 -43.51 2.35
C THR A 111 48.76 -42.92 2.24
N THR A 112 49.44 -42.84 3.38
CA THR A 112 50.79 -42.29 3.49
C THR A 112 51.78 -43.43 3.74
N TYR A 113 52.82 -43.51 2.92
CA TYR A 113 53.89 -44.50 3.04
C TYR A 113 55.18 -43.83 3.48
N THR A 114 55.78 -44.31 4.57
CA THR A 114 57.05 -43.78 5.12
C THR A 114 58.09 -44.86 5.28
N SER A 115 59.35 -44.45 5.36
CA SER A 115 60.46 -45.32 5.74
C SER A 115 60.23 -46.01 7.06
N THR A 116 60.71 -47.24 7.15
CA THR A 116 60.78 -47.96 8.42
C THR A 116 62.03 -47.60 9.21
N ASN A 117 63.04 -47.04 8.53
CA ASN A 117 64.36 -46.73 9.07
C ASN A 117 65.10 -47.96 9.60
N SER A 118 64.76 -49.18 9.13
CA SER A 118 65.45 -50.43 9.50
C SER A 118 66.89 -50.47 8.97
N GLY A 119 67.19 -49.69 7.91
CA GLY A 119 68.47 -49.75 7.22
C GLY A 119 68.61 -50.94 6.27
N SER A 120 67.54 -51.73 6.09
CA SER A 120 67.49 -52.83 5.13
C SER A 120 67.61 -52.34 3.69
N ILE A 121 68.06 -53.21 2.78
CA ILE A 121 68.03 -52.89 1.35
C ILE A 121 66.58 -52.62 0.90
N ALA A 122 65.60 -53.33 1.47
CA ALA A 122 64.19 -53.13 1.20
C ALA A 122 63.70 -51.74 1.66
N ASP A 123 64.12 -51.24 2.82
CA ASP A 123 63.87 -49.88 3.31
C ASP A 123 64.56 -48.84 2.42
N LYS A 124 65.82 -49.05 2.03
CA LYS A 124 66.56 -48.12 1.16
C LYS A 124 66.00 -48.01 -0.26
N ILE A 125 65.27 -49.02 -0.75
CA ILE A 125 64.59 -48.98 -2.06
C ILE A 125 63.07 -48.76 -1.94
N GLY A 126 62.55 -48.48 -0.75
CA GLY A 126 61.13 -48.22 -0.50
C GLY A 126 60.20 -49.43 -0.67
N SER A 127 60.74 -50.65 -0.67
CA SER A 127 59.96 -51.91 -0.69
C SER A 127 59.47 -52.35 0.69
N GLU A 128 60.04 -51.80 1.76
CA GLU A 128 59.61 -51.95 3.14
C GLU A 128 59.16 -50.57 3.66
N ALA A 129 57.89 -50.44 4.07
CA ALA A 129 57.30 -49.15 4.45
C ALA A 129 56.20 -49.32 5.49
N TYR A 130 56.03 -48.30 6.34
CA TYR A 130 54.81 -48.14 7.13
C TYR A 130 53.73 -47.48 6.28
N GLY A 131 52.51 -48.02 6.32
CA GLY A 131 51.33 -47.46 5.67
C GLY A 131 50.34 -46.90 6.68
N TYR A 132 50.07 -45.61 6.61
CA TYR A 132 49.06 -44.93 7.43
C TYR A 132 47.82 -44.70 6.58
N GLU A 133 46.64 -45.03 7.11
CA GLU A 133 45.37 -44.85 6.40
C GLU A 133 44.48 -43.84 7.14
N LEU A 134 44.11 -42.78 6.44
CA LEU A 134 43.09 -41.82 6.87
C LEU A 134 41.84 -42.01 6.01
N ILE A 135 40.70 -42.19 6.67
CA ILE A 135 39.39 -42.29 6.03
C ILE A 135 38.59 -41.05 6.41
N TRP A 136 38.19 -40.28 5.40
CA TRP A 136 37.45 -39.04 5.57
C TRP A 136 36.11 -39.13 4.83
N PRO A 137 34.96 -39.09 5.53
CA PRO A 137 33.65 -39.12 4.90
C PRO A 137 33.43 -37.86 4.04
N VAL A 138 32.94 -38.06 2.82
CA VAL A 138 32.62 -36.98 1.89
C VAL A 138 31.12 -37.00 1.59
N ILE A 139 30.43 -35.88 1.76
CA ILE A 139 29.02 -35.73 1.36
C ILE A 139 28.93 -34.81 0.17
N ILE A 140 28.35 -35.28 -0.92
CA ILE A 140 28.13 -34.51 -2.14
C ILE A 140 26.65 -34.13 -2.21
N ASN A 141 26.37 -32.82 -2.28
CA ASN A 141 25.04 -32.27 -2.53
C ASN A 141 25.15 -31.10 -3.51
N LYS A 142 24.94 -31.37 -4.81
CA LYS A 142 25.01 -30.39 -5.88
C LYS A 142 23.88 -29.35 -5.84
N GLU A 143 22.79 -29.64 -5.14
CA GLU A 143 21.63 -28.76 -5.01
C GLU A 143 21.73 -27.82 -3.80
N ALA A 144 22.75 -27.99 -2.93
CA ALA A 144 22.92 -27.22 -1.70
C ALA A 144 22.86 -25.70 -1.92
N LYS A 145 23.43 -25.21 -3.03
CA LYS A 145 23.36 -23.78 -3.37
C LYS A 145 21.94 -23.35 -3.66
N ARG A 146 21.11 -24.17 -4.32
CA ARG A 146 19.71 -23.84 -4.65
C ARG A 146 18.79 -23.86 -3.44
N GLU A 147 19.17 -24.59 -2.40
CA GLU A 147 18.45 -24.65 -1.11
C GLU A 147 18.76 -23.45 -0.20
N PHE A 148 19.74 -22.62 -0.58
CA PHE A 148 20.07 -21.38 0.11
C PHE A 148 18.98 -20.33 -0.11
N ALA A 149 18.29 -19.98 0.96
CA ALA A 149 17.24 -18.96 0.98
C ALA A 149 17.08 -18.41 2.39
N PHE A 150 16.41 -17.26 2.51
CA PHE A 150 15.86 -16.80 3.77
C PHE A 150 14.87 -17.85 4.32
N THR A 151 14.96 -18.11 5.61
CA THR A 151 14.02 -19.01 6.31
C THR A 151 12.97 -18.22 7.06
N THR A 152 13.37 -17.11 7.70
CA THR A 152 12.46 -16.23 8.46
C THR A 152 13.00 -14.81 8.48
N VAL A 153 12.10 -13.82 8.44
CA VAL A 153 12.39 -12.42 8.77
C VAL A 153 11.30 -11.93 9.71
N GLU A 154 11.63 -11.68 10.97
CA GLU A 154 10.66 -11.39 12.02
C GLU A 154 11.13 -10.30 12.97
N ALA A 155 10.19 -9.57 13.57
CA ALA A 155 10.50 -8.60 14.61
C ALA A 155 10.72 -9.30 15.97
N ILE A 156 11.78 -8.90 16.65
CA ILE A 156 12.13 -9.27 18.02
C ILE A 156 12.38 -7.98 18.85
N PRO A 157 12.45 -8.05 20.19
CA PRO A 157 12.70 -6.85 21.01
C PRO A 157 13.98 -6.08 20.64
N GLU A 158 15.00 -6.77 20.15
CA GLU A 158 16.30 -6.20 19.79
C GLU A 158 16.37 -5.64 18.35
N GLY A 159 15.34 -5.84 17.51
CA GLY A 159 15.34 -5.44 16.10
C GLY A 159 14.64 -6.44 15.19
N ILE A 160 15.12 -6.58 13.96
CA ILE A 160 14.62 -7.62 13.03
C ILE A 160 15.59 -8.78 13.00
N LYS A 161 15.11 -9.98 13.35
CA LYS A 161 15.88 -11.21 13.22
C LYS A 161 15.69 -11.78 11.83
N ILE A 162 16.80 -11.93 11.12
CA ILE A 162 16.88 -12.46 9.77
C ILE A 162 17.59 -13.80 9.88
N ASN A 163 16.98 -14.87 9.40
CA ASN A 163 17.61 -16.20 9.35
C ASN A 163 17.60 -16.72 7.90
N TRP A 164 18.61 -17.49 7.54
CA TRP A 164 18.73 -18.17 6.26
C TRP A 164 19.23 -19.60 6.43
N THR A 165 19.18 -20.41 5.38
CA THR A 165 19.71 -21.77 5.39
C THR A 165 21.24 -21.73 5.55
N ALA A 166 21.78 -22.36 6.60
CA ALA A 166 23.22 -22.49 6.77
C ALA A 166 23.87 -23.28 5.62
N TYR A 167 25.10 -22.93 5.25
CA TYR A 167 25.84 -23.50 4.13
C TYR A 167 27.20 -24.03 4.60
N PRO A 168 27.21 -25.16 5.34
CA PRO A 168 28.42 -25.73 5.92
C PRO A 168 29.19 -26.56 4.89
N TYR A 169 29.54 -25.99 3.73
CA TYR A 169 30.25 -26.67 2.66
C TYR A 169 31.66 -26.12 2.48
N ALA A 170 32.60 -26.95 2.03
CA ALA A 170 34.02 -26.62 1.90
C ALA A 170 34.30 -25.46 0.92
N ASP A 171 33.43 -25.29 -0.07
CA ASP A 171 33.49 -24.22 -1.06
C ASP A 171 32.95 -22.88 -0.54
N PHE A 172 32.41 -22.82 0.67
CA PHE A 172 31.99 -21.56 1.30
C PHE A 172 33.15 -20.56 1.42
N ASP A 173 32.89 -19.31 1.04
CA ASP A 173 33.79 -18.18 1.29
C ASP A 173 33.18 -17.27 2.37
N HIS A 174 32.04 -16.62 2.08
CA HIS A 174 31.32 -15.79 3.04
C HIS A 174 29.85 -15.59 2.63
N TYR A 175 29.02 -15.09 3.55
CA TYR A 175 27.75 -14.45 3.21
C TYR A 175 27.92 -12.93 3.10
N GLU A 176 27.22 -12.32 2.14
CA GLU A 176 27.08 -10.87 2.01
C GLU A 176 25.60 -10.50 2.21
N LEU A 177 25.27 -9.91 3.37
CA LEU A 177 23.93 -9.39 3.65
C LEU A 177 23.90 -7.89 3.35
N SER A 178 23.06 -7.50 2.39
CA SER A 178 22.74 -6.11 2.10
C SER A 178 21.40 -5.73 2.70
N ILE A 179 21.38 -4.63 3.44
CA ILE A 179 20.20 -4.09 4.14
C ILE A 179 19.88 -2.73 3.53
N SER A 180 18.82 -2.64 2.72
CA SER A 180 18.35 -1.38 2.16
C SER A 180 17.09 -0.92 2.88
N ASN A 181 17.23 0.21 3.58
CA ASN A 181 16.14 0.92 4.23
C ASN A 181 15.88 2.23 3.46
N TYR A 182 14.62 2.64 3.32
CA TYR A 182 14.20 3.97 2.81
C TYR A 182 14.89 4.46 1.51
N GLY A 183 15.31 3.56 0.63
CA GLY A 183 15.87 3.87 -0.69
C GLY A 183 17.33 4.37 -0.71
N SER A 184 18.03 4.39 0.44
CA SER A 184 19.47 4.71 0.48
C SER A 184 20.34 3.48 0.19
N SER A 185 21.62 3.73 -0.17
CA SER A 185 22.64 2.67 -0.28
C SER A 185 22.71 1.89 1.02
N GLY A 186 22.41 0.59 0.93
CA GLY A 186 22.27 -0.26 2.10
C GLY A 186 23.58 -0.52 2.84
N GLN A 187 23.49 -0.88 4.12
CA GLN A 187 24.60 -1.45 4.87
C GLN A 187 24.93 -2.83 4.27
N ILE A 188 26.22 -3.14 4.13
CA ILE A 188 26.69 -4.47 3.73
C ILE A 188 27.38 -5.11 4.94
N VAL A 189 27.00 -6.34 5.27
CA VAL A 189 27.58 -7.14 6.34
C VAL A 189 28.15 -8.41 5.74
N ASN A 190 29.45 -8.64 5.95
CA ASN A 190 30.13 -9.87 5.55
C ASN A 190 30.21 -10.83 6.73
N ILE A 191 29.83 -12.09 6.52
CA ILE A 191 29.81 -13.14 7.53
C ILE A 191 30.66 -14.30 7.03
N GLU A 192 31.86 -14.45 7.59
CA GLU A 192 32.88 -15.43 7.18
C GLU A 192 32.72 -16.80 7.87
N ASP A 193 31.85 -16.91 8.87
CA ASP A 193 31.57 -18.18 9.54
C ASP A 193 30.31 -18.85 8.95
N PRO A 194 30.42 -20.01 8.28
CA PRO A 194 29.28 -20.70 7.69
C PRO A 194 28.27 -21.24 8.73
N ALA A 195 28.63 -21.28 10.02
CA ALA A 195 27.72 -21.64 11.10
C ALA A 195 26.82 -20.47 11.53
N ILE A 196 27.19 -19.22 11.20
CA ILE A 196 26.37 -18.04 11.50
C ILE A 196 25.39 -17.83 10.34
N ASN A 197 24.15 -18.28 10.54
CA ASN A 197 23.09 -18.21 9.54
C ASN A 197 21.96 -17.24 9.93
N TYR A 198 22.30 -16.24 10.74
CA TYR A 198 21.36 -15.22 11.18
C TYR A 198 22.04 -13.86 11.34
N TYR A 199 21.22 -12.81 11.30
CA TYR A 199 21.62 -11.44 11.61
C TYR A 199 20.48 -10.73 12.34
N ILE A 200 20.82 -9.81 13.26
CA ILE A 200 19.85 -8.94 13.93
C ILE A 200 20.07 -7.53 13.41
N ASP A 201 19.12 -7.04 12.61
CA ASP A 201 19.06 -5.65 12.20
C ASP A 201 18.49 -4.81 13.35
N SER A 202 19.39 -4.28 14.17
CA SER A 202 19.08 -3.41 15.29
C SER A 202 18.73 -1.98 14.88
N ASN A 203 18.86 -1.61 13.60
CA ASN A 203 18.68 -0.21 13.14
C ASN A 203 17.27 0.03 12.58
N TYR A 204 16.39 -0.95 12.72
CA TYR A 204 15.03 -0.91 12.20
C TYR A 204 14.12 0.07 12.98
N ILE A 205 13.21 0.74 12.29
CA ILE A 205 12.18 1.61 12.89
C ILE A 205 10.83 1.24 12.30
N GLU A 206 9.77 1.23 13.11
CA GLU A 206 8.43 0.93 12.63
C GLU A 206 7.99 1.88 11.52
N GLY A 207 7.19 1.33 10.61
CA GLY A 207 6.72 2.00 9.40
C GLY A 207 7.73 2.00 8.26
N ILE A 208 9.01 1.78 8.52
CA ILE A 208 10.00 1.68 7.44
C ILE A 208 9.86 0.35 6.72
N TYR A 209 9.82 0.41 5.38
CA TYR A 209 9.97 -0.76 4.52
C TYR A 209 11.45 -1.14 4.43
N SER A 210 11.81 -2.30 4.97
CA SER A 210 13.16 -2.83 4.94
C SER A 210 13.28 -3.94 3.90
N ASN A 211 14.29 -3.85 3.04
CA ASN A 211 14.59 -4.85 2.04
C ASN A 211 15.94 -5.49 2.33
N TYR A 212 15.95 -6.81 2.43
CA TYR A 212 17.12 -7.63 2.71
C TYR A 212 17.50 -8.42 1.47
N THR A 213 18.78 -8.44 1.17
CA THR A 213 19.37 -9.28 0.11
C THR A 213 20.51 -10.06 0.72
N ILE A 214 20.44 -11.38 0.70
CA ILE A 214 21.54 -12.24 1.16
C ILE A 214 22.18 -12.90 -0.04
N LYS A 215 23.51 -12.81 -0.14
CA LYS A 215 24.30 -13.56 -1.11
C LYS A 215 25.16 -14.59 -0.39
N LEU A 216 25.15 -15.80 -0.90
CA LEU A 216 26.16 -16.82 -0.61
C LEU A 216 27.27 -16.67 -1.64
N ILE A 217 28.50 -16.40 -1.20
CA ILE A 217 29.70 -16.38 -2.05
C ILE A 217 30.52 -17.63 -1.79
N ASP A 218 30.97 -18.27 -2.86
CA ASP A 218 31.87 -19.41 -2.79
C ASP A 218 33.30 -19.06 -3.26
N LYS A 219 34.25 -19.92 -2.89
CA LYS A 219 35.68 -19.78 -3.21
C LYS A 219 36.00 -19.85 -4.71
N ASN A 220 35.07 -20.36 -5.52
CA ASN A 220 35.20 -20.46 -6.98
C ASN A 220 34.55 -19.28 -7.72
N SER A 221 34.19 -18.21 -6.99
CA SER A 221 33.52 -17.00 -7.53
C SER A 221 32.10 -17.23 -8.06
N GLY A 222 31.45 -18.34 -7.69
CA GLY A 222 30.01 -18.50 -7.84
C GLY A 222 29.24 -17.79 -6.73
N PHE A 223 27.95 -17.58 -6.95
CA PHE A 223 27.06 -17.04 -5.92
C PHE A 223 25.63 -17.53 -6.06
N ASN A 224 24.90 -17.52 -4.95
CA ASN A 224 23.43 -17.55 -4.93
C ASN A 224 22.91 -16.32 -4.17
N ILE A 225 21.73 -15.83 -4.54
CA ILE A 225 21.11 -14.63 -4.00
C ILE A 225 19.64 -14.91 -3.67
N ASP A 226 19.20 -14.40 -2.52
CA ASP A 226 17.79 -14.38 -2.14
C ASP A 226 17.37 -13.02 -1.58
N PHE A 227 16.06 -12.75 -1.59
CA PHE A 227 15.47 -11.46 -1.23
C PHE A 227 14.33 -11.63 -0.23
N ALA A 228 14.28 -10.75 0.76
CA ALA A 228 13.17 -10.67 1.70
C ALA A 228 12.79 -9.21 1.98
N GLY A 229 11.48 -8.95 2.11
CA GLY A 229 10.95 -7.67 2.54
C GLY A 229 10.34 -7.79 3.92
N PHE A 230 10.51 -6.77 4.75
CA PHE A 230 9.86 -6.68 6.05
C PHE A 230 9.27 -5.29 6.27
N ASN A 231 8.11 -5.25 6.94
CA ASN A 231 7.47 -4.03 7.35
C ASN A 231 6.54 -4.29 8.55
N MET A 232 6.72 -3.53 9.63
CA MET A 232 5.82 -3.44 10.76
C MET A 232 5.18 -2.04 10.75
N PRO A 233 3.85 -1.91 10.56
CA PRO A 233 3.21 -0.60 10.47
C PRO A 233 3.26 0.16 11.79
N ILE A 234 3.34 1.48 11.71
CA ILE A 234 3.17 2.38 12.86
C ILE A 234 1.71 2.31 13.32
N GLU A 235 1.47 2.28 14.64
CA GLU A 235 0.12 2.40 15.19
C GLU A 235 -0.43 3.82 14.92
N PRO A 236 -1.68 3.95 14.44
CA PRO A 236 -2.27 5.28 14.22
C PRO A 236 -2.30 6.11 15.51
N PRO A 237 -2.06 7.43 15.43
CA PRO A 237 -2.25 8.29 16.59
C PRO A 237 -3.72 8.28 17.03
N VAL A 238 -3.93 8.36 18.34
CA VAL A 238 -5.23 8.62 18.95
C VAL A 238 -5.60 10.08 18.68
N VAL A 239 -6.83 10.31 18.24
CA VAL A 239 -7.34 11.65 17.91
C VAL A 239 -8.42 12.05 18.90
N GLN A 240 -8.31 13.26 19.42
CA GLN A 240 -9.38 13.93 20.15
C GLN A 240 -9.74 15.23 19.42
N VAL A 241 -10.98 15.33 18.94
CA VAL A 241 -11.52 16.57 18.38
C VAL A 241 -12.21 17.33 19.51
N ASN A 242 -11.74 18.54 19.80
CA ASN A 242 -12.24 19.36 20.89
C ASN A 242 -13.46 20.20 20.45
N PRO A 243 -14.34 20.63 21.39
CA PRO A 243 -15.51 21.44 21.06
C PRO A 243 -15.19 22.76 20.34
N ASP A 244 -14.01 23.34 20.59
CA ASP A 244 -13.56 24.57 19.95
C ASP A 244 -12.93 24.34 18.56
N CYS A 245 -13.08 23.14 18.01
CA CYS A 245 -12.56 22.65 16.73
C CYS A 245 -11.03 22.48 16.66
N THR A 246 -10.32 22.57 17.79
CA THR A 246 -8.92 22.13 17.86
C THR A 246 -8.84 20.60 17.88
N VAL A 247 -7.66 20.06 17.56
CA VAL A 247 -7.44 18.61 17.49
C VAL A 247 -6.18 18.27 18.22
N ASP A 248 -6.30 17.37 19.18
CA ASP A 248 -5.18 16.79 19.90
C ASP A 248 -4.88 15.41 19.31
N LEU A 249 -3.60 15.16 19.04
CA LEU A 249 -3.08 13.88 18.60
C LEU A 249 -2.17 13.32 19.68
N GLN A 250 -2.26 12.02 19.93
CA GLN A 250 -1.38 11.31 20.86
C GLN A 250 -0.92 9.99 20.24
N TRP A 251 0.35 9.61 20.41
CA TRP A 251 0.88 8.35 19.89
C TRP A 251 1.80 7.63 20.88
N ASN A 252 2.11 6.38 20.57
CA ASN A 252 3.10 5.60 21.29
C ASN A 252 4.51 5.92 20.76
N ARG A 253 5.52 5.87 21.65
CA ARG A 253 6.94 5.97 21.26
C ARG A 253 7.31 4.77 20.38
N SER A 254 8.24 4.98 19.45
CA SER A 254 8.84 3.88 18.68
C SER A 254 9.48 2.85 19.61
N LYS A 255 9.37 1.55 19.30
CA LYS A 255 10.06 0.50 20.06
C LYS A 255 11.58 0.57 19.91
N ASN A 256 12.07 1.26 18.87
CA ASN A 256 13.50 1.44 18.61
C ASN A 256 13.92 2.92 18.56
N GLU A 257 13.58 3.63 19.62
CA GLU A 257 13.78 5.07 19.73
C GLU A 257 15.25 5.52 19.56
N SER A 258 16.22 4.67 19.87
CA SER A 258 17.65 5.00 19.68
C SER A 258 18.01 5.33 18.23
N PHE A 259 17.19 4.94 17.25
CA PHE A 259 17.39 5.24 15.83
C PHE A 259 16.42 6.28 15.28
N VAL A 260 15.46 6.74 16.08
CA VAL A 260 14.59 7.86 15.70
C VAL A 260 15.32 9.17 15.95
N SER A 261 15.33 10.07 14.96
CA SER A 261 15.81 11.44 15.12
C SER A 261 14.70 12.35 15.68
N GLN A 262 13.49 12.20 15.14
CA GLN A 262 12.32 13.00 15.49
C GLN A 262 11.02 12.31 15.06
N TYR A 263 9.91 12.80 15.60
CA TYR A 263 8.58 12.49 15.06
C TYR A 263 8.17 13.54 14.03
N CYS A 264 7.46 13.10 12.99
CA CYS A 264 6.86 13.99 12.01
C CYS A 264 5.37 13.67 11.92
N ILE A 265 4.52 14.67 12.18
CA ILE A 265 3.08 14.59 11.95
C ILE A 265 2.78 15.41 10.70
N MET A 266 2.22 14.76 9.69
CA MET A 266 1.69 15.44 8.51
C MET A 266 0.17 15.38 8.56
N THR A 267 -0.48 16.53 8.57
CA THR A 267 -1.94 16.61 8.41
C THR A 267 -2.26 16.97 6.97
N SER A 268 -3.37 16.44 6.47
CA SER A 268 -3.89 16.83 5.17
C SER A 268 -5.40 16.79 5.14
N VAL A 269 -5.98 17.64 4.30
CA VAL A 269 -7.35 17.46 3.82
C VAL A 269 -7.24 16.96 2.38
N PRO A 270 -7.44 15.65 2.10
CA PRO A 270 -7.09 15.00 0.83
C PRO A 270 -7.63 15.67 -0.43
N ASN A 271 -8.66 16.53 -0.32
CA ASN A 271 -9.31 17.21 -1.44
C ASN A 271 -9.00 18.72 -1.57
N TYR A 272 -8.32 19.35 -0.59
CA TYR A 272 -8.11 20.82 -0.57
C TYR A 272 -6.64 21.24 -0.50
N GLY A 273 -5.73 20.28 -0.41
CA GLY A 273 -4.29 20.53 -0.49
C GLY A 273 -3.71 21.32 0.68
N THR A 274 -4.50 21.62 1.72
CA THR A 274 -3.96 22.13 2.98
C THR A 274 -3.16 21.01 3.63
N LYS A 275 -1.88 21.28 3.86
CA LYS A 275 -0.97 20.39 4.57
C LYS A 275 -0.30 21.17 5.68
N GLU A 276 -0.27 20.59 6.87
CA GLU A 276 0.60 21.03 7.95
C GLU A 276 1.58 19.92 8.25
N GLU A 277 2.78 20.32 8.62
CA GLU A 277 3.86 19.41 8.95
C GLU A 277 4.47 19.89 10.26
N TYR A 278 4.54 18.98 11.22
CA TYR A 278 5.05 19.23 12.55
C TYR A 278 6.21 18.29 12.81
N ASP A 279 7.38 18.88 13.00
CA ASP A 279 8.60 18.17 13.38
C ASP A 279 8.82 18.31 14.89
N LEU A 280 8.90 17.18 15.58
CA LEU A 280 9.01 17.10 17.04
C LEU A 280 10.33 16.42 17.40
N GLU A 281 11.33 17.23 17.76
CA GLU A 281 12.69 16.78 18.09
C GLU A 281 12.78 16.13 19.49
N ASP A 282 11.92 16.53 20.45
CA ASP A 282 11.86 15.87 21.76
C ASP A 282 11.03 14.59 21.66
N LEU A 283 11.71 13.44 21.68
CA LEU A 283 11.06 12.12 21.59
C LEU A 283 10.22 11.77 22.84
N ASN A 284 10.27 12.57 23.90
CA ASN A 284 9.35 12.44 25.02
C ASN A 284 8.02 13.17 24.77
N ASP A 285 7.95 14.06 23.78
CA ASP A 285 6.71 14.72 23.38
C ASP A 285 5.95 13.83 22.40
N THR A 286 4.96 13.11 22.94
CA THR A 286 4.11 12.18 22.20
C THR A 286 2.71 12.73 21.99
N THR A 287 2.55 14.05 22.10
CA THR A 287 1.27 14.74 21.95
C THR A 287 1.44 16.00 21.14
N ILE A 288 0.43 16.37 20.34
CA ILE A 288 0.41 17.69 19.70
C ILE A 288 -1.01 18.18 19.54
N THR A 289 -1.22 19.48 19.76
CA THR A 289 -2.44 20.18 19.34
C THR A 289 -2.18 20.82 17.99
N LEU A 290 -3.01 20.54 17.00
CA LEU A 290 -2.90 21.17 15.68
C LEU A 290 -3.13 22.68 15.78
N ASP A 291 -2.31 23.47 15.08
CA ASP A 291 -2.44 24.94 15.05
C ASP A 291 -3.73 25.37 14.33
N GLN A 292 -4.16 24.57 13.36
CA GLN A 292 -5.38 24.85 12.61
C GLN A 292 -6.58 24.15 13.21
N LYS A 293 -7.59 24.96 13.52
CA LYS A 293 -8.94 24.49 13.75
C LYS A 293 -9.46 23.78 12.50
N ILE A 294 -10.06 22.62 12.70
CA ILE A 294 -10.69 21.88 11.61
C ILE A 294 -12.08 22.44 11.29
N GLY A 295 -12.48 22.25 10.04
CA GLY A 295 -13.81 22.55 9.56
C GLY A 295 -14.73 21.34 9.61
N PHE A 296 -16.00 21.59 9.28
CA PHE A 296 -17.03 20.58 9.09
C PHE A 296 -17.04 20.06 7.65
N ALA A 297 -17.63 18.88 7.44
CA ALA A 297 -17.79 18.20 6.15
C ALA A 297 -16.48 17.78 5.42
N GLY A 298 -15.32 17.86 6.06
CA GLY A 298 -14.05 17.34 5.54
C GLY A 298 -13.60 16.08 6.28
N ASP A 299 -13.08 15.08 5.54
CA ASP A 299 -12.30 13.98 6.11
C ASP A 299 -10.83 14.44 6.24
N TYR A 300 -10.39 14.68 7.47
CA TYR A 300 -9.01 15.03 7.78
C TYR A 300 -8.19 13.76 7.96
N GLN A 301 -6.94 13.80 7.52
CA GLN A 301 -5.97 12.73 7.77
C GLN A 301 -4.76 13.27 8.52
N ALA A 302 -4.32 12.58 9.56
CA ALA A 302 -3.02 12.78 10.18
C ALA A 302 -2.17 11.52 9.96
N GLN A 303 -0.93 11.72 9.52
CA GLN A 303 0.05 10.67 9.35
C GLN A 303 1.24 10.91 10.26
N LEU A 304 1.43 10.01 11.21
CA LEU A 304 2.63 9.92 12.04
C LEU A 304 3.73 9.17 11.30
N ARG A 305 4.94 9.73 11.35
CA ARG A 305 6.18 9.09 10.89
C ARG A 305 7.23 9.14 12.00
N TYR A 306 8.01 8.08 12.10
CA TYR A 306 9.24 8.06 12.87
C TYR A 306 10.40 8.30 11.91
N ILE A 307 11.06 9.45 12.04
CA ILE A 307 12.14 9.83 11.12
C ILE A 307 13.43 9.15 11.58
N PRO A 308 14.14 8.39 10.72
CA PRO A 308 15.40 7.76 11.10
C PRO A 308 16.54 8.78 11.26
N LYS A 309 17.48 8.49 12.18
CA LYS A 309 18.76 9.21 12.26
C LYS A 309 19.54 9.09 10.95
N GLY A 310 20.03 10.22 10.45
CA GLY A 310 20.75 10.29 9.17
C GLY A 310 19.85 10.31 7.93
N TYR A 311 18.52 10.43 8.10
CA TYR A 311 17.61 10.72 7.00
C TYR A 311 17.58 12.22 6.73
N ASP A 312 18.24 12.66 5.66
CA ASP A 312 18.40 14.08 5.33
C ASP A 312 17.42 14.59 4.25
N ASN A 313 16.53 13.73 3.77
CA ASN A 313 15.51 14.11 2.78
C ASN A 313 14.28 14.72 3.47
N TYR A 314 13.41 15.35 2.67
CA TYR A 314 12.16 15.92 3.17
C TYR A 314 11.26 14.83 3.78
N HIS A 315 10.77 15.00 5.02
CA HIS A 315 10.09 13.93 5.75
C HIS A 315 8.80 13.47 5.07
N SER A 316 8.10 14.36 4.37
CA SER A 316 6.90 13.98 3.60
C SER A 316 7.16 13.01 2.44
N VAL A 317 8.41 12.87 1.95
CA VAL A 317 8.76 11.86 0.93
C VAL A 317 9.16 10.51 1.53
N LEU A 318 9.30 10.41 2.86
CA LEU A 318 9.53 9.14 3.53
C LEU A 318 8.27 8.28 3.44
N ASN A 319 8.34 7.24 2.62
CA ASN A 319 7.28 6.26 2.50
C ASN A 319 7.27 5.38 3.76
N THR A 320 6.22 5.50 4.55
CA THR A 320 6.01 4.74 5.78
C THR A 320 4.72 3.94 5.69
N SER A 321 4.69 2.81 6.40
CA SER A 321 3.50 2.01 6.59
C SER A 321 2.80 2.34 7.90
N GLY A 322 1.47 2.44 7.87
CA GLY A 322 0.68 2.75 9.05
C GLY A 322 0.82 4.22 9.48
N GLY A 323 0.53 4.49 10.74
CA GLY A 323 0.58 5.83 11.34
C GLY A 323 -0.50 6.78 10.84
N VAL A 324 -1.41 6.32 9.98
CA VAL A 324 -2.48 7.14 9.39
C VAL A 324 -3.77 6.98 10.19
N VAL A 325 -4.36 8.11 10.58
CA VAL A 325 -5.70 8.18 11.16
C VAL A 325 -6.56 9.17 10.38
N THR A 326 -7.84 8.83 10.18
CA THR A 326 -8.84 9.71 9.59
C THR A 326 -9.81 10.19 10.65
N PHE A 327 -10.10 11.48 10.69
CA PHE A 327 -11.01 12.11 11.64
C PHE A 327 -11.81 13.24 10.98
N ALA A 328 -12.89 13.66 11.63
CA ALA A 328 -13.73 14.75 11.15
C ALA A 328 -14.50 15.37 12.33
N LEU A 329 -14.99 16.59 12.15
CA LEU A 329 -15.81 17.28 13.12
C LEU A 329 -17.26 16.75 13.11
N GLY A 330 -17.86 16.58 14.29
CA GLY A 330 -19.28 16.26 14.48
C GLY A 330 -19.60 14.80 14.81
N ASP A 331 -20.86 14.58 15.16
CA ASP A 331 -21.38 13.26 15.52
C ASP A 331 -21.41 12.32 14.31
N SER A 332 -21.16 11.04 14.55
CA SER A 332 -21.18 10.02 13.49
C SER A 332 -22.61 9.76 13.01
N ILE A 333 -22.82 9.87 11.71
CA ILE A 333 -24.01 9.39 11.01
C ILE A 333 -23.58 8.48 9.85
N PRO A 334 -24.49 7.72 9.23
CA PRO A 334 -24.16 6.98 8.03
C PRO A 334 -23.70 7.92 6.91
N ARG A 335 -22.58 7.58 6.25
CA ARG A 335 -22.06 8.30 5.08
C ARG A 335 -23.04 8.23 3.91
N PHE A 336 -23.08 9.28 3.09
CA PHE A 336 -23.94 9.36 1.92
C PHE A 336 -23.29 10.16 0.78
N GLU A 337 -23.60 9.77 -0.46
CA GLU A 337 -23.28 10.51 -1.69
C GLU A 337 -24.43 11.45 -2.06
N GLU A 338 -25.66 11.09 -1.67
CA GLU A 338 -26.86 11.92 -1.83
C GLU A 338 -27.81 11.68 -0.66
N ALA A 339 -28.52 12.73 -0.27
CA ALA A 339 -29.52 12.65 0.78
C ALA A 339 -30.65 13.65 0.56
N PHE A 340 -31.84 13.29 1.02
CA PHE A 340 -32.95 14.22 1.17
C PHE A 340 -33.77 13.87 2.41
N ARG A 341 -34.53 14.85 2.89
CA ARG A 341 -35.34 14.72 4.09
C ARG A 341 -36.70 14.12 3.79
N VAL A 342 -37.16 13.22 4.66
CA VAL A 342 -38.56 12.78 4.74
C VAL A 342 -39.25 13.56 5.87
N VAL A 343 -40.18 14.43 5.50
CA VAL A 343 -40.81 15.36 6.44
C VAL A 343 -41.71 14.64 7.44
N ALA A 344 -42.47 13.65 6.96
CA ALA A 344 -43.55 12.99 7.70
C ALA A 344 -43.10 12.34 9.02
N ASP A 345 -41.86 11.85 9.09
CA ASP A 345 -41.32 11.15 10.25
C ASP A 345 -39.91 11.61 10.65
N ASN A 346 -39.50 12.79 10.18
CA ASN A 346 -38.23 13.43 10.55
C ASN A 346 -37.01 12.51 10.34
N SER A 347 -36.91 11.93 9.15
CA SER A 347 -35.81 11.03 8.76
C SER A 347 -35.11 11.51 7.49
N LEU A 348 -34.00 10.87 7.15
CA LEU A 348 -33.28 11.07 5.90
C LEU A 348 -33.33 9.80 5.05
N ILE A 349 -33.46 9.94 3.74
CA ILE A 349 -33.08 8.88 2.80
C ILE A 349 -31.64 9.14 2.39
N LEU A 350 -30.79 8.13 2.56
CA LEU A 350 -29.36 8.19 2.30
C LEU A 350 -29.02 7.21 1.19
N TYR A 351 -28.27 7.67 0.20
CA TYR A 351 -27.73 6.85 -0.88
C TYR A 351 -26.20 6.79 -0.78
N LYS A 352 -25.62 5.59 -0.86
CA LYS A 352 -24.17 5.37 -0.91
C LYS A 352 -23.84 4.04 -1.59
N ASN A 353 -22.85 4.01 -2.48
CA ASN A 353 -22.34 2.77 -3.09
C ASN A 353 -23.46 1.82 -3.58
N LYS A 354 -24.46 2.34 -4.32
CA LYS A 354 -25.61 1.55 -4.82
C LYS A 354 -26.58 1.03 -3.76
N THR A 355 -26.46 1.49 -2.51
CA THR A 355 -27.37 1.16 -1.43
C THR A 355 -28.18 2.38 -1.01
N ILE A 356 -29.46 2.17 -0.72
CA ILE A 356 -30.36 3.18 -0.18
C ILE A 356 -30.87 2.67 1.16
N PHE A 357 -30.87 3.54 2.17
CA PHE A 357 -31.45 3.24 3.47
C PHE A 357 -31.99 4.52 4.11
N LYS A 358 -32.83 4.35 5.11
CA LYS A 358 -33.46 5.43 5.85
C LYS A 358 -32.75 5.61 7.18
N TYR A 359 -32.53 6.84 7.60
CA TYR A 359 -31.88 7.19 8.87
C TYR A 359 -32.81 8.06 9.72
N ALA A 360 -33.24 7.54 10.87
CA ALA A 360 -34.14 8.25 11.77
C ALA A 360 -33.34 9.25 12.63
N LEU A 361 -33.63 10.55 12.50
CA LEU A 361 -32.86 11.59 13.18
C LEU A 361 -33.02 11.59 14.70
N GLU A 362 -34.16 11.10 15.21
CA GLU A 362 -34.46 11.09 16.64
C GLU A 362 -33.76 9.93 17.38
N THR A 363 -33.64 8.76 16.74
CA THR A 363 -33.08 7.56 17.36
C THR A 363 -31.65 7.26 16.93
N GLY A 364 -31.21 7.84 15.81
CA GLY A 364 -29.92 7.50 15.19
C GLY A 364 -29.87 6.09 14.58
N GLU A 365 -31.03 5.45 14.38
CA GLU A 365 -31.13 4.11 13.80
C GLU A 365 -31.28 4.17 12.27
N SER A 366 -30.67 3.20 11.59
CA SER A 366 -30.86 2.99 10.14
C SER A 366 -31.83 1.85 9.88
N SER A 367 -32.67 1.99 8.85
CA SER A 367 -33.45 0.88 8.31
C SER A 367 -32.55 -0.16 7.64
N GLU A 368 -33.13 -1.33 7.36
CA GLU A 368 -32.51 -2.27 6.42
C GLU A 368 -32.28 -1.59 5.07
N PRO A 369 -31.09 -1.74 4.46
CA PRO A 369 -30.78 -1.16 3.17
C PRO A 369 -31.40 -1.95 2.01
N ILE A 370 -31.67 -1.25 0.92
CA ILE A 370 -31.94 -1.87 -0.39
C ILE A 370 -30.76 -1.63 -1.32
N THR A 371 -30.45 -2.61 -2.16
CA THR A 371 -29.44 -2.49 -3.22
C THR A 371 -30.14 -2.25 -4.54
N ILE A 372 -29.63 -1.29 -5.33
CA ILE A 372 -30.17 -0.93 -6.64
C ILE A 372 -29.08 -1.04 -7.71
N ASN A 373 -29.45 -1.37 -8.94
CA ASN A 373 -28.54 -1.36 -10.07
C ASN A 373 -28.74 -0.08 -10.87
N LEU A 374 -28.03 0.97 -10.45
CA LEU A 374 -28.13 2.27 -11.09
C LEU A 374 -27.65 2.25 -12.54
N GLU A 375 -28.46 2.84 -13.39
CA GLU A 375 -28.11 3.23 -14.75
C GLU A 375 -28.11 4.75 -14.82
N GLY A 376 -26.93 5.37 -14.89
CA GLY A 376 -26.82 6.82 -14.87
C GLY A 376 -25.47 7.31 -15.35
N ASN A 377 -25.42 8.57 -15.75
CA ASN A 377 -24.17 9.29 -15.93
C ASN A 377 -23.97 10.20 -14.70
N GLY A 378 -22.74 10.63 -14.44
CA GLY A 378 -22.45 11.50 -13.27
C GLY A 378 -23.15 12.87 -13.28
N TYR A 379 -23.90 13.21 -14.34
CA TYR A 379 -24.60 14.49 -14.46
C TYR A 379 -26.02 14.45 -13.93
N THR A 380 -26.65 13.28 -13.87
CA THR A 380 -28.08 13.18 -13.62
C THR A 380 -28.44 13.08 -12.14
N GLY A 381 -27.49 13.00 -11.21
CA GLY A 381 -27.80 12.60 -9.82
C GLY A 381 -28.20 11.11 -9.75
N MET A 382 -28.12 10.53 -8.57
CA MET A 382 -28.29 9.09 -8.34
C MET A 382 -29.68 8.75 -7.82
N ILE A 383 -30.25 9.62 -6.98
CA ILE A 383 -31.59 9.51 -6.41
C ILE A 383 -32.31 10.87 -6.43
N TYR A 384 -33.63 10.84 -6.62
CA TYR A 384 -34.48 12.04 -6.68
C TYR A 384 -35.57 11.96 -5.63
N GLY A 385 -35.53 12.82 -4.62
CA GLY A 385 -36.58 12.92 -3.61
C GLY A 385 -37.71 13.87 -4.04
N SER A 386 -38.95 13.56 -3.66
CA SER A 386 -40.04 14.54 -3.71
C SER A 386 -39.81 15.68 -2.70
N PRO A 387 -40.39 16.88 -2.88
CA PRO A 387 -40.23 17.99 -1.94
C PRO A 387 -40.56 17.70 -0.46
N ASP A 388 -41.49 16.79 -0.17
CA ASP A 388 -41.76 16.31 1.19
C ASP A 388 -40.98 15.04 1.59
N GLY A 389 -40.23 14.48 0.63
CA GLY A 389 -39.51 13.23 0.74
C GLY A 389 -40.37 11.99 0.90
N ASN A 390 -41.69 12.06 0.67
CA ASN A 390 -42.56 10.89 0.83
C ASN A 390 -42.31 9.82 -0.23
N CYS A 391 -41.81 10.19 -1.40
CA CYS A 391 -41.33 9.25 -2.40
C CYS A 391 -39.97 9.66 -2.95
N PHE A 392 -39.32 8.71 -3.60
CA PHE A 392 -38.09 8.95 -4.31
C PHE A 392 -37.99 8.06 -5.54
N GLY A 393 -37.16 8.46 -6.49
CA GLY A 393 -36.91 7.65 -7.67
C GLY A 393 -35.44 7.55 -8.03
N TYR A 394 -35.15 6.56 -8.86
CA TYR A 394 -33.84 6.30 -9.42
C TYR A 394 -33.99 5.54 -10.73
N LEU A 395 -32.92 5.51 -11.51
CA LEU A 395 -32.91 4.84 -12.82
C LEU A 395 -32.30 3.45 -12.72
N GLU A 396 -33.04 2.44 -13.17
CA GLU A 396 -32.63 1.03 -13.16
C GLU A 396 -33.29 0.29 -14.33
N ASN A 397 -32.51 -0.50 -15.08
CA ASN A 397 -32.99 -1.30 -16.22
C ASN A 397 -33.80 -0.49 -17.25
N HIS A 398 -33.31 0.70 -17.62
CA HIS A 398 -33.92 1.66 -18.54
C HIS A 398 -35.31 2.16 -18.09
N LYS A 399 -35.60 2.10 -16.79
CA LYS A 399 -36.83 2.59 -16.19
C LYS A 399 -36.52 3.54 -15.05
N LEU A 400 -37.41 4.51 -14.86
CA LEU A 400 -37.51 5.26 -13.62
C LEU A 400 -38.33 4.44 -12.64
N VAL A 401 -37.68 3.97 -11.58
CA VAL A 401 -38.31 3.27 -10.47
C VAL A 401 -38.61 4.30 -9.39
N ILE A 402 -39.87 4.39 -8.97
CA ILE A 402 -40.30 5.27 -7.88
C ILE A 402 -40.74 4.42 -6.70
N ARG A 403 -40.25 4.75 -5.51
CA ARG A 403 -40.53 4.07 -4.25
C ARG A 403 -41.13 5.00 -3.22
N GLN A 404 -41.89 4.43 -2.31
CA GLN A 404 -42.34 5.08 -1.09
C GLN A 404 -41.16 5.14 -0.10
N SER A 405 -40.89 6.30 0.50
CA SER A 405 -39.79 6.47 1.46
C SER A 405 -40.05 5.81 2.82
N SER A 406 -41.31 5.50 3.15
CA SER A 406 -41.65 4.91 4.45
C SER A 406 -41.23 3.44 4.57
N ASP A 407 -41.38 2.66 3.49
CA ASP A 407 -41.18 1.21 3.49
C ASP A 407 -40.44 0.68 2.26
N PHE A 408 -39.97 1.57 1.38
CA PHE A 408 -39.30 1.25 0.12
C PHE A 408 -40.12 0.40 -0.85
N SER A 409 -41.44 0.30 -0.67
CA SER A 409 -42.32 -0.33 -1.65
C SER A 409 -42.26 0.43 -2.99
N ILE A 410 -42.31 -0.32 -4.09
CA ILE A 410 -42.33 0.26 -5.43
C ILE A 410 -43.73 0.84 -5.68
N LEU A 411 -43.79 2.15 -5.94
CA LEU A 411 -44.99 2.85 -6.38
C LEU A 411 -45.19 2.74 -7.88
N SER A 412 -44.09 2.84 -8.65
CA SER A 412 -44.13 2.72 -10.11
C SER A 412 -42.78 2.30 -10.69
N GLU A 413 -42.84 1.68 -11.87
CA GLU A 413 -41.73 1.50 -12.78
C GLU A 413 -42.13 2.00 -14.17
N THR A 414 -41.56 3.11 -14.61
CA THR A 414 -41.94 3.77 -15.85
C THR A 414 -40.77 3.74 -16.84
N ALA A 415 -41.03 3.28 -18.07
CA ALA A 415 -40.10 3.51 -19.17
C ALA A 415 -40.19 5.00 -19.57
N ILE A 416 -39.07 5.72 -19.51
CA ILE A 416 -38.99 7.12 -19.90
C ILE A 416 -38.29 7.25 -21.25
N ASP A 417 -38.86 8.06 -22.15
CA ASP A 417 -38.22 8.46 -23.40
C ASP A 417 -36.94 9.24 -23.04
N GLY A 418 -35.77 8.62 -23.18
CA GLY A 418 -34.50 9.18 -22.69
C GLY A 418 -33.35 8.16 -22.63
N PHE A 419 -33.64 6.88 -22.85
CA PHE A 419 -32.64 5.83 -23.05
C PHE A 419 -32.54 5.50 -24.55
N ASP A 420 -31.38 5.73 -25.17
CA ASP A 420 -31.12 5.40 -26.59
C ASP A 420 -30.58 3.97 -26.79
N GLY A 421 -30.76 3.10 -25.80
CA GLY A 421 -30.24 1.74 -25.77
C GLY A 421 -28.82 1.60 -25.21
N TYR A 422 -28.04 2.70 -25.10
CA TYR A 422 -26.70 2.65 -24.49
C TYR A 422 -26.35 3.85 -23.60
N ASN A 423 -26.96 5.02 -23.81
CA ASN A 423 -26.69 6.23 -23.05
C ASN A 423 -27.97 6.80 -22.44
N LEU A 424 -27.86 7.21 -21.18
CA LEU A 424 -28.86 8.07 -20.55
C LEU A 424 -28.71 9.47 -21.13
N GLN A 425 -29.72 9.91 -21.87
CA GLN A 425 -29.72 11.22 -22.54
C GLN A 425 -30.41 12.31 -21.72
N LEU A 426 -30.56 12.12 -20.41
CA LEU A 426 -31.16 13.11 -19.52
C LEU A 426 -30.10 14.03 -18.95
N ASN A 427 -30.48 15.29 -18.75
CA ASN A 427 -29.71 16.28 -17.98
C ASN A 427 -30.23 16.38 -16.54
N GLY A 428 -31.54 16.23 -16.31
CA GLY A 428 -32.12 16.33 -14.98
C GLY A 428 -33.47 15.63 -14.85
N ILE A 429 -33.77 15.19 -13.63
CA ILE A 429 -35.04 14.57 -13.24
C ILE A 429 -35.53 15.23 -11.93
N SER A 430 -36.84 15.40 -11.81
CA SER A 430 -37.49 15.81 -10.55
C SER A 430 -38.82 15.11 -10.39
N ILE A 431 -39.20 14.86 -9.14
CA ILE A 431 -40.42 14.13 -8.75
C ILE A 431 -41.21 15.03 -7.81
N SER A 432 -42.52 15.09 -8.02
CA SER A 432 -43.46 15.77 -7.11
C SER A 432 -44.11 14.78 -6.14
N ASN A 433 -44.74 15.31 -5.07
CA ASN A 433 -45.36 14.48 -4.04
C ASN A 433 -46.59 13.72 -4.57
N ASN A 434 -47.20 14.19 -5.67
CA ASN A 434 -48.35 13.52 -6.31
C ASN A 434 -47.96 12.62 -7.50
N GLY A 435 -46.67 12.37 -7.71
CA GLY A 435 -46.20 11.43 -8.73
C GLY A 435 -46.09 12.02 -10.15
N LEU A 436 -46.09 13.34 -10.32
CA LEU A 436 -45.62 13.95 -11.58
C LEU A 436 -44.09 13.88 -11.64
N ILE A 437 -43.54 13.45 -12.77
CA ILE A 437 -42.11 13.40 -13.07
C ILE A 437 -41.80 14.43 -14.14
N GLY A 438 -40.74 15.22 -13.95
CA GLY A 438 -40.18 16.09 -14.96
C GLY A 438 -38.81 15.64 -15.37
N THR A 439 -38.52 15.70 -16.67
CA THR A 439 -37.20 15.42 -17.21
C THR A 439 -36.75 16.51 -18.18
N THR A 440 -35.44 16.70 -18.27
CA THR A 440 -34.78 17.50 -19.31
C THR A 440 -33.73 16.63 -20.02
N ASP A 441 -33.52 16.83 -21.32
CA ASP A 441 -32.63 15.98 -22.13
C ASP A 441 -31.56 16.76 -22.93
N TYR A 442 -30.60 16.03 -23.53
CA TYR A 442 -29.57 16.64 -24.40
C TYR A 442 -30.11 17.22 -25.71
N PHE A 443 -31.34 16.86 -26.09
CA PHE A 443 -32.00 17.34 -27.30
C PHE A 443 -32.88 18.57 -27.07
N LYS A 444 -32.77 19.18 -25.90
CA LYS A 444 -33.48 20.41 -25.52
C LYS A 444 -34.98 20.20 -25.31
N HIS A 445 -35.39 18.98 -24.98
CA HIS A 445 -36.74 18.73 -24.55
C HIS A 445 -36.85 18.88 -23.03
N PHE A 446 -38.01 19.38 -22.63
CA PHE A 446 -38.56 19.21 -21.30
C PHE A 446 -39.81 18.36 -21.42
N CYS A 447 -39.89 17.29 -20.62
CA CYS A 447 -41.00 16.36 -20.65
C CYS A 447 -41.63 16.23 -19.25
N LEU A 448 -42.95 16.03 -19.22
CA LEU A 448 -43.69 15.66 -18.03
C LEU A 448 -44.33 14.28 -18.20
N TYR A 449 -44.23 13.45 -17.18
CA TYR A 449 -44.80 12.11 -17.14
C TYR A 449 -45.64 11.92 -15.89
N ASP A 450 -46.72 11.18 -16.04
CA ASP A 450 -47.47 10.63 -14.93
C ASP A 450 -46.75 9.37 -14.42
N ALA A 451 -46.30 9.37 -13.16
CA ALA A 451 -45.59 8.21 -12.61
C ALA A 451 -46.45 6.96 -12.61
N SER A 452 -47.75 7.05 -12.33
CA SER A 452 -48.59 5.86 -12.16
C SER A 452 -48.81 5.08 -13.46
N THR A 453 -48.87 5.79 -14.58
CA THR A 453 -49.15 5.23 -15.91
C THR A 453 -47.94 5.18 -16.83
N GLY A 454 -46.90 5.96 -16.51
CA GLY A 454 -45.76 6.22 -17.37
C GLY A 454 -46.08 7.06 -18.60
N GLN A 455 -47.31 7.58 -18.70
CA GLN A 455 -47.72 8.35 -19.86
C GLN A 455 -47.02 9.71 -19.88
N LYS A 456 -46.41 10.05 -21.02
CA LYS A 456 -45.95 11.41 -21.31
C LYS A 456 -47.15 12.33 -21.44
N LEU A 457 -47.28 13.27 -20.51
CA LEU A 457 -48.37 14.24 -20.44
C LEU A 457 -48.09 15.46 -21.30
N LEU A 458 -46.83 15.89 -21.35
CA LEU A 458 -46.41 17.09 -22.04
C LEU A 458 -44.96 16.96 -22.51
N GLU A 459 -44.66 17.57 -23.65
CA GLU A 459 -43.32 17.75 -24.19
C GLU A 459 -43.18 19.19 -24.70
N LYS A 460 -42.07 19.85 -24.36
CA LYS A 460 -41.71 21.18 -24.82
C LYS A 460 -40.28 21.16 -25.34
N GLU A 461 -40.11 21.44 -26.62
CA GLU A 461 -38.80 21.66 -27.23
C GLU A 461 -38.39 23.13 -27.04
N TYR A 462 -37.18 23.36 -26.53
CA TYR A 462 -36.60 24.69 -26.41
C TYR A 462 -35.87 25.09 -27.69
N GLY A 463 -35.96 26.38 -28.03
CA GLY A 463 -35.25 26.95 -29.17
C GLY A 463 -33.73 26.82 -29.06
N SER A 464 -33.01 27.06 -30.15
CA SER A 464 -31.58 26.78 -30.23
C SER A 464 -30.72 27.50 -29.17
N ASP A 465 -31.18 28.64 -28.67
CA ASP A 465 -30.52 29.48 -27.67
C ASP A 465 -30.64 28.95 -26.23
N LEU A 466 -31.64 28.11 -25.97
CA LEU A 466 -31.96 27.59 -24.64
C LEU A 466 -31.61 26.12 -24.55
N TYR A 467 -30.92 25.74 -23.49
CA TYR A 467 -30.50 24.37 -23.26
C TYR A 467 -30.87 23.94 -21.84
N PRO A 468 -31.99 23.21 -21.66
CA PRO A 468 -32.48 22.83 -20.34
C PRO A 468 -31.54 21.82 -19.66
N ARG A 469 -31.14 22.13 -18.43
CA ARG A 469 -30.20 21.35 -17.62
C ARG A 469 -30.88 20.64 -16.47
N LYS A 470 -31.73 21.35 -15.73
CA LYS A 470 -32.37 20.84 -14.52
C LYS A 470 -33.83 21.24 -14.49
N VAL A 471 -34.65 20.42 -13.86
CA VAL A 471 -36.04 20.75 -13.54
C VAL A 471 -36.26 20.57 -12.05
N LEU A 472 -37.08 21.42 -11.47
CA LEU A 472 -37.64 21.29 -10.14
C LEU A 472 -39.17 21.29 -10.26
N ILE A 473 -39.85 20.40 -9.53
CA ILE A 473 -41.31 20.36 -9.46
C ILE A 473 -41.77 20.60 -8.02
N SER A 474 -42.76 21.47 -7.87
CA SER A 474 -43.45 21.68 -6.60
C SER A 474 -44.17 20.42 -6.12
N GLY A 475 -44.43 20.33 -4.80
CA GLY A 475 -45.05 19.14 -4.22
C GLY A 475 -46.41 18.78 -4.82
N ASP A 476 -47.19 19.77 -5.24
CA ASP A 476 -48.51 19.56 -5.85
C ASP A 476 -48.47 19.33 -7.38
N GLY A 477 -47.28 19.35 -7.99
CA GLY A 477 -47.09 19.15 -9.42
C GLY A 477 -47.56 20.30 -10.32
N LYS A 478 -48.05 21.41 -9.76
CA LYS A 478 -48.64 22.52 -10.55
C LYS A 478 -47.62 23.55 -10.98
N ASN A 479 -46.55 23.72 -10.21
CA ASN A 479 -45.54 24.75 -10.45
C ASN A 479 -44.18 24.09 -10.67
N LEU A 480 -43.43 24.60 -11.63
CA LEU A 480 -42.18 24.04 -12.09
C LEU A 480 -41.15 25.15 -12.29
N ALA A 481 -39.89 24.83 -12.05
CA ALA A 481 -38.77 25.69 -12.38
C ALA A 481 -37.79 24.92 -13.26
N VAL A 482 -37.56 25.38 -14.49
CA VAL A 482 -36.64 24.76 -15.44
C VAL A 482 -35.41 25.63 -15.57
N MET A 483 -34.27 25.09 -15.17
CA MET A 483 -32.97 25.72 -15.35
C MET A 483 -32.48 25.47 -16.77
N ALA A 484 -32.18 26.53 -17.52
CA ALA A 484 -31.71 26.46 -18.89
C ALA A 484 -30.52 27.39 -19.12
N ASN A 485 -29.47 26.86 -19.77
CA ASN A 485 -28.37 27.68 -20.26
C ASN A 485 -28.88 28.54 -21.43
N VAL A 486 -28.60 29.84 -21.36
CA VAL A 486 -28.99 30.84 -22.36
C VAL A 486 -27.74 31.32 -23.07
N TYR A 487 -27.42 30.69 -24.19
CA TYR A 487 -26.14 30.88 -24.87
C TYR A 487 -25.91 32.31 -25.35
N SER A 488 -26.96 32.99 -25.82
CA SER A 488 -26.89 34.38 -26.27
C SER A 488 -26.48 35.37 -25.17
N LYS A 489 -26.78 35.03 -23.91
CA LYS A 489 -26.51 35.87 -22.73
C LYS A 489 -25.31 35.40 -21.92
N TYR A 490 -24.76 34.22 -22.23
CA TYR A 490 -23.73 33.55 -21.41
C TYR A 490 -24.14 33.45 -19.93
N THR A 491 -25.41 33.12 -19.69
CA THR A 491 -25.99 32.97 -18.34
C THR A 491 -26.83 31.69 -18.30
N THR A 492 -27.19 31.27 -17.10
CA THR A 492 -28.22 30.27 -16.88
C THR A 492 -29.44 30.96 -16.29
N ASP A 493 -30.61 30.71 -16.86
CA ASP A 493 -31.90 31.25 -16.40
C ASP A 493 -32.70 30.12 -15.72
N LEU A 494 -33.37 30.44 -14.62
CA LEU A 494 -34.38 29.59 -14.00
C LEU A 494 -35.75 30.09 -14.43
N ILE A 495 -36.41 29.34 -15.32
CA ILE A 495 -37.68 29.73 -15.95
C ILE A 495 -38.83 29.08 -15.19
N TYR A 496 -39.80 29.89 -14.78
CA TYR A 496 -40.94 29.47 -13.99
C TYR A 496 -42.14 29.13 -14.86
N TYR A 497 -42.73 27.98 -14.62
CA TYR A 497 -43.91 27.49 -15.31
C TYR A 497 -45.02 27.10 -14.34
N GLN A 498 -46.25 27.32 -14.78
CA GLN A 498 -47.44 26.70 -14.21
C GLN A 498 -48.00 25.67 -15.19
N PHE A 499 -48.27 24.46 -14.70
CA PHE A 499 -48.89 23.36 -15.41
C PHE A 499 -50.35 23.24 -15.00
N ASP A 500 -51.26 23.33 -15.96
CA ASP A 500 -52.70 23.21 -15.73
C ASP A 500 -53.26 21.80 -15.96
N GLY A 501 -52.37 20.83 -16.21
CA GLY A 501 -52.70 19.47 -16.62
C GLY A 501 -52.55 19.21 -18.12
N THR A 502 -52.48 20.25 -18.95
CA THR A 502 -52.39 20.11 -20.41
C THR A 502 -51.35 21.00 -21.08
N GLN A 503 -51.02 22.15 -20.48
CA GLN A 503 -50.08 23.11 -21.05
C GLN A 503 -49.24 23.78 -19.96
N LEU A 504 -48.11 24.36 -20.38
CA LEU A 504 -47.27 25.19 -19.53
C LEU A 504 -47.52 26.67 -19.83
N THR A 505 -47.79 27.44 -18.78
CA THR A 505 -47.79 28.90 -18.85
C THR A 505 -46.52 29.42 -18.20
N GLU A 506 -45.72 30.20 -18.93
CA GLU A 506 -44.53 30.85 -18.38
C GLU A 506 -44.95 32.01 -17.46
N LEU A 507 -44.46 32.00 -16.22
CA LEU A 507 -44.78 33.01 -15.21
C LEU A 507 -43.66 34.03 -15.03
N GLY A 508 -42.44 33.72 -15.45
CA GLY A 508 -41.28 34.59 -15.38
C GLY A 508 -39.97 33.81 -15.36
N SER A 509 -38.87 34.49 -15.09
CA SER A 509 -37.57 33.84 -14.89
C SER A 509 -36.65 34.66 -13.99
N VAL A 510 -35.62 34.00 -13.46
CA VAL A 510 -34.48 34.63 -12.77
C VAL A 510 -33.20 34.23 -13.48
N SER A 511 -32.38 35.22 -13.84
CA SER A 511 -31.09 35.01 -14.49
C SER A 511 -29.95 34.84 -13.48
N GLY A 512 -28.88 34.17 -13.91
CA GLY A 512 -27.63 34.04 -13.16
C GLY A 512 -27.63 32.90 -12.15
N VAL A 513 -28.52 31.92 -12.29
CA VAL A 513 -28.46 30.72 -11.43
C VAL A 513 -27.21 29.90 -11.76
N LEU A 514 -26.63 29.24 -10.77
CA LEU A 514 -25.46 28.40 -10.97
C LEU A 514 -25.84 26.97 -11.37
N GLU A 515 -24.91 26.32 -12.07
CA GLU A 515 -24.93 24.88 -12.41
C GLU A 515 -23.83 24.10 -11.64
N ASP A 516 -23.52 24.49 -10.40
CA ASP A 516 -22.43 23.87 -9.61
C ASP A 516 -22.99 23.14 -8.38
N SER A 517 -22.20 22.24 -7.81
CA SER A 517 -22.48 21.46 -6.59
C SER A 517 -22.94 22.28 -5.36
N TRP A 518 -22.82 23.60 -5.41
CA TRP A 518 -23.19 24.57 -4.36
C TRP A 518 -24.59 25.18 -4.56
N GLU A 519 -25.38 24.64 -5.49
CA GLU A 519 -26.72 25.15 -5.76
C GLU A 519 -27.68 24.99 -4.57
N VAL A 520 -28.30 26.11 -4.18
CA VAL A 520 -29.50 26.07 -3.33
C VAL A 520 -30.68 26.52 -4.18
N GLN A 521 -31.15 25.61 -5.06
CA GLN A 521 -32.47 25.71 -5.64
C GLN A 521 -33.30 24.47 -5.33
N MET A 522 -34.33 24.65 -4.52
CA MET A 522 -35.18 23.55 -4.11
C MET A 522 -36.55 24.05 -3.66
N TYR A 523 -37.57 23.25 -3.95
CA TYR A 523 -38.89 23.43 -3.35
C TYR A 523 -38.85 22.95 -1.91
N GLY A 524 -39.43 23.76 -1.02
CA GLY A 524 -39.64 23.36 0.35
C GLY A 524 -40.76 22.35 0.49
N PRO A 525 -40.91 21.78 1.71
CA PRO A 525 -42.08 21.00 2.08
C PRO A 525 -43.38 21.76 1.79
N ALA A 526 -44.45 21.03 1.46
CA ALA A 526 -45.71 21.61 1.02
C ALA A 526 -46.31 22.61 2.02
N GLU A 527 -46.08 22.42 3.31
CA GLU A 527 -46.53 23.31 4.38
C GLU A 527 -45.87 24.70 4.34
N THR A 528 -44.65 24.79 3.80
CA THR A 528 -43.92 26.07 3.71
C THR A 528 -44.39 26.92 2.54
N ASN A 529 -44.84 26.30 1.45
CA ASN A 529 -45.12 26.96 0.17
C ASN A 529 -43.95 27.85 -0.30
N GLN A 530 -42.71 27.41 -0.08
CA GLN A 530 -41.51 28.17 -0.43
C GLN A 530 -40.72 27.50 -1.56
N LEU A 531 -40.15 28.33 -2.43
CA LEU A 531 -39.08 27.99 -3.35
C LEU A 531 -37.87 28.85 -2.98
N VAL A 532 -36.74 28.21 -2.72
CA VAL A 532 -35.46 28.89 -2.49
C VAL A 532 -34.72 28.94 -3.82
N VAL A 533 -34.17 30.10 -4.16
CA VAL A 533 -33.37 30.29 -5.37
C VAL A 533 -32.11 31.06 -5.02
N SER A 534 -30.95 30.42 -5.17
CA SER A 534 -29.65 31.11 -5.17
C SER A 534 -29.20 31.46 -6.59
N HIS A 535 -28.81 32.71 -6.82
CA HIS A 535 -28.26 33.16 -8.10
C HIS A 535 -27.23 34.28 -7.93
N TRP A 536 -26.40 34.49 -8.97
CA TRP A 536 -25.47 35.60 -9.05
C TRP A 536 -26.21 36.92 -9.27
N ASN A 537 -25.81 37.92 -8.50
CA ASN A 537 -26.18 39.31 -8.73
C ASN A 537 -25.02 40.05 -9.44
N ASN A 538 -23.78 39.67 -9.13
CA ASN A 538 -22.56 40.20 -9.77
C ASN A 538 -21.43 39.16 -9.64
N MET A 539 -20.26 39.44 -10.20
CA MET A 539 -19.08 38.60 -10.03
C MET A 539 -18.76 38.43 -8.54
N TYR A 540 -18.92 37.20 -8.03
CA TYR A 540 -18.78 36.80 -6.62
C TYR A 540 -19.83 37.32 -5.63
N ASP A 541 -20.87 38.01 -6.10
CA ASP A 541 -21.98 38.44 -5.25
C ASP A 541 -23.20 37.56 -5.52
N TYR A 542 -23.74 36.96 -4.47
CA TYR A 542 -24.87 36.05 -4.55
C TYR A 542 -26.09 36.64 -3.87
N LEU A 543 -27.26 36.32 -4.42
CA LEU A 543 -28.55 36.59 -3.81
C LEU A 543 -29.24 35.26 -3.53
N ILE A 544 -29.87 35.16 -2.36
CA ILE A 544 -30.81 34.09 -2.05
C ILE A 544 -32.20 34.72 -2.04
N GLU A 545 -33.09 34.22 -2.88
CA GLU A 545 -34.48 34.63 -2.96
C GLU A 545 -35.38 33.54 -2.38
N ILE A 546 -36.30 33.94 -1.51
CA ILE A 546 -37.39 33.11 -1.04
C ILE A 546 -38.65 33.56 -1.75
N ARG A 547 -39.23 32.65 -2.54
CA ARG A 547 -40.40 32.89 -3.39
C ARG A 547 -41.56 32.02 -2.93
N ASP A 548 -42.79 32.50 -3.12
CA ASP A 548 -43.98 31.66 -2.92
C ASP A 548 -43.98 30.59 -4.02
N SER A 549 -43.97 29.31 -3.64
CA SER A 549 -43.88 28.21 -4.60
C SER A 549 -45.11 28.06 -5.51
N ARG A 550 -46.20 28.77 -5.20
CA ARG A 550 -47.48 28.71 -5.94
C ARG A 550 -47.62 29.83 -6.96
N THR A 551 -47.00 30.97 -6.71
CA THR A 551 -47.11 32.17 -7.57
C THR A 551 -45.77 32.64 -8.13
N PHE A 552 -44.65 32.13 -7.59
CA PHE A 552 -43.27 32.60 -7.80
C PHE A 552 -43.03 34.07 -7.41
N GLU A 553 -43.98 34.71 -6.72
CA GLU A 553 -43.79 36.06 -6.19
C GLU A 553 -42.67 36.04 -5.13
N LEU A 554 -41.82 37.06 -5.18
CA LEU A 554 -40.75 37.23 -4.21
C LEU A 554 -41.35 37.55 -2.83
N ILE A 555 -41.04 36.73 -1.84
CA ILE A 555 -41.42 36.96 -0.43
C ILE A 555 -40.37 37.87 0.21
N TYR A 556 -39.11 37.48 0.15
CA TYR A 556 -37.96 38.29 0.56
C TYR A 556 -36.67 37.78 -0.10
N SER A 557 -35.62 38.58 -0.06
CA SER A 557 -34.30 38.20 -0.56
C SER A 557 -33.19 38.70 0.36
N ALA A 558 -32.06 38.03 0.30
CA ALA A 558 -30.90 38.25 1.14
C ALA A 558 -29.62 38.24 0.30
N SER A 559 -28.83 39.31 0.39
CA SER A 559 -27.51 39.36 -0.24
C SER A 559 -26.49 38.61 0.60
N VAL A 560 -25.87 37.61 -0.02
CA VAL A 560 -24.75 36.86 0.54
C VAL A 560 -23.49 37.73 0.46
N PRO A 561 -22.61 37.72 1.46
CA PRO A 561 -21.35 38.45 1.40
C PRO A 561 -20.52 38.07 0.17
N THR A 562 -19.86 39.06 -0.45
CA THR A 562 -18.99 38.84 -1.61
C THR A 562 -17.99 37.71 -1.35
N HIS A 563 -17.80 36.84 -2.34
CA HIS A 563 -16.98 35.62 -2.32
C HIS A 563 -17.51 34.46 -1.47
N PHE A 564 -18.68 34.60 -0.84
CA PHE A 564 -19.38 33.48 -0.23
C PHE A 564 -20.47 32.95 -1.16
N VAL A 565 -20.69 31.65 -1.12
CA VAL A 565 -21.73 30.95 -1.89
C VAL A 565 -22.66 30.24 -0.91
N PRO A 566 -23.98 30.25 -1.09
CA PRO A 566 -24.86 29.41 -0.30
C PRO A 566 -24.56 27.94 -0.57
N VAL A 567 -24.63 27.09 0.44
CA VAL A 567 -24.31 25.65 0.32
C VAL A 567 -25.36 24.74 0.92
N ALA A 568 -26.19 25.28 1.81
CA ALA A 568 -27.33 24.57 2.39
C ALA A 568 -28.37 25.56 2.92
N TYR A 569 -29.62 25.14 2.99
CA TYR A 569 -30.73 25.96 3.51
C TYR A 569 -31.67 25.11 4.36
N ASP A 570 -32.12 25.67 5.48
CA ASP A 570 -33.07 25.06 6.40
C ASP A 570 -34.42 25.78 6.32
N PHE A 571 -35.42 25.11 5.73
CA PHE A 571 -36.79 25.62 5.61
C PHE A 571 -37.49 25.85 6.97
N THR A 572 -37.03 25.19 8.04
CA THR A 572 -37.65 25.31 9.36
C THR A 572 -37.24 26.61 10.04
N THR A 573 -35.95 26.93 9.97
CA THR A 573 -35.39 28.12 10.61
C THR A 573 -35.19 29.29 9.65
N GLU A 574 -35.38 29.06 8.34
CA GLU A 574 -35.15 30.01 7.25
C GLU A 574 -33.74 30.62 7.29
N ARG A 575 -32.78 29.77 7.63
CA ARG A 575 -31.35 30.08 7.68
C ARG A 575 -30.63 29.37 6.54
N ALA A 576 -29.60 30.04 6.01
CA ALA A 576 -28.71 29.47 5.01
C ALA A 576 -27.29 29.38 5.55
N ILE A 577 -26.55 28.36 5.14
CA ILE A 577 -25.11 28.29 5.35
C ILE A 577 -24.45 28.78 4.08
N THR A 578 -23.45 29.64 4.23
CA THR A 578 -22.65 30.13 3.10
C THR A 578 -21.18 29.87 3.33
N GLN A 579 -20.49 29.36 2.31
CA GLN A 579 -19.07 28.99 2.34
C GLN A 579 -18.25 29.94 1.47
N TYR A 580 -17.03 30.23 1.90
CA TYR A 580 -16.10 31.03 1.11
C TYR A 580 -15.56 30.23 -0.09
N HIS A 581 -15.70 30.77 -1.30
CA HIS A 581 -15.32 30.09 -2.56
C HIS A 581 -14.06 30.66 -3.23
N ALA A 582 -13.56 31.82 -2.79
CA ALA A 582 -12.37 32.46 -3.39
C ALA A 582 -11.05 32.01 -2.73
N PHE A 583 -9.91 32.37 -3.33
CA PHE A 583 -8.57 32.29 -2.72
C PHE A 583 -8.06 33.72 -2.39
N PRO A 584 -7.35 33.95 -1.26
CA PRO A 584 -6.98 33.01 -0.19
C PRO A 584 -8.19 32.67 0.71
N VAL A 585 -8.23 31.42 1.18
CA VAL A 585 -9.40 30.82 1.86
C VAL A 585 -9.63 31.45 3.24
N GLN A 586 -10.79 32.06 3.44
CA GLN A 586 -11.26 32.41 4.78
C GLN A 586 -11.55 31.12 5.56
N LYS A 587 -11.08 31.02 6.81
CA LYS A 587 -11.26 29.83 7.65
C LYS A 587 -12.55 29.88 8.48
N TYR A 588 -13.64 30.35 7.86
CA TYR A 588 -14.97 30.38 8.48
C TYR A 588 -16.06 30.37 7.39
N SER A 589 -17.26 29.97 7.79
CA SER A 589 -18.49 30.12 7.00
C SER A 589 -19.41 31.14 7.66
N TYR A 590 -20.51 31.51 7.02
CA TYR A 590 -21.58 32.27 7.68
C TYR A 590 -22.84 31.41 7.82
N LEU A 591 -23.48 31.53 8.98
CA LEU A 591 -24.89 31.24 9.14
C LEU A 591 -25.67 32.53 8.91
N PHE A 592 -26.57 32.51 7.93
CA PHE A 592 -27.31 33.68 7.47
C PHE A 592 -28.79 33.51 7.79
N ASP A 593 -29.35 34.39 8.59
CA ASP A 593 -30.79 34.49 8.81
C ASP A 593 -31.39 35.30 7.65
N LEU A 594 -32.13 34.62 6.77
CA LEU A 594 -32.59 35.25 5.53
C LEU A 594 -33.69 36.29 5.76
N LYS A 595 -34.45 36.17 6.86
CA LYS A 595 -35.55 37.09 7.20
C LYS A 595 -35.04 38.43 7.72
N THR A 596 -34.03 38.37 8.59
CA THR A 596 -33.45 39.56 9.24
C THR A 596 -32.25 40.12 8.48
N GLY A 597 -31.62 39.32 7.62
CA GLY A 597 -30.34 39.63 6.98
C GLY A 597 -29.15 39.54 7.94
N GLN A 598 -29.35 39.05 9.16
CA GLN A 598 -28.27 38.89 10.13
C GLN A 598 -27.34 37.75 9.69
N LYS A 599 -26.03 38.02 9.75
CA LYS A 599 -24.98 37.02 9.50
C LYS A 599 -24.16 36.81 10.76
N THR A 600 -23.94 35.55 11.09
CA THR A 600 -23.09 35.13 12.20
C THR A 600 -22.01 34.22 11.65
N LYS A 601 -20.77 34.40 12.08
CA LYS A 601 -19.69 33.50 11.66
C LYS A 601 -19.93 32.13 12.26
N ALA A 602 -19.75 31.10 11.44
CA ALA A 602 -19.84 29.70 11.82
C ALA A 602 -18.51 29.01 11.53
N VAL A 603 -18.37 27.79 12.05
CA VAL A 603 -17.27 26.89 11.70
C VAL A 603 -17.05 26.81 10.19
N PHE A 604 -15.79 26.72 9.79
CA PHE A 604 -15.43 26.57 8.39
C PHE A 604 -16.03 25.29 7.81
N PHE A 605 -16.63 25.35 6.63
CA PHE A 605 -17.04 24.16 5.89
C PHE A 605 -15.89 23.81 4.95
N SER A 606 -15.15 22.76 5.29
CA SER A 606 -13.92 22.38 4.59
C SER A 606 -14.15 21.45 3.40
N GLY A 607 -15.35 20.88 3.26
CA GLY A 607 -15.69 19.88 2.24
C GLY A 607 -16.46 20.44 1.04
N ARG A 608 -16.71 19.54 0.08
CA ARG A 608 -17.61 19.62 -1.08
C ARG A 608 -18.60 18.47 -1.03
N GLU A 609 -18.62 17.78 0.10
CA GLU A 609 -19.57 16.72 0.38
C GLU A 609 -20.97 17.32 0.36
N PRO A 610 -21.98 16.59 -0.11
CA PRO A 610 -23.35 17.05 -0.07
C PRO A 610 -23.74 17.44 1.36
N LEU A 611 -24.40 18.58 1.49
CA LEU A 611 -24.88 19.12 2.76
C LEU A 611 -26.40 19.11 2.80
N LEU A 612 -26.95 18.72 3.93
CA LEU A 612 -28.36 18.88 4.25
C LEU A 612 -28.46 19.70 5.53
N PHE A 613 -29.30 20.74 5.53
CA PHE A 613 -29.49 21.60 6.69
C PHE A 613 -30.96 21.55 7.11
N HIS A 614 -31.21 21.08 8.32
CA HIS A 614 -32.57 20.89 8.83
C HIS A 614 -32.63 21.13 10.33
N ASN A 615 -33.57 21.99 10.74
CA ASN A 615 -33.85 22.30 12.13
C ASN A 615 -32.59 22.64 12.95
N GLY A 616 -31.73 23.49 12.40
CA GLY A 616 -30.47 23.89 13.05
C GLY A 616 -29.36 22.81 13.04
N THR A 617 -29.59 21.63 12.48
CA THR A 617 -28.56 20.57 12.36
C THR A 617 -28.11 20.43 10.91
N VAL A 618 -26.80 20.37 10.70
CA VAL A 618 -26.18 20.19 9.39
C VAL A 618 -25.64 18.77 9.29
N PHE A 619 -25.97 18.09 8.20
CA PHE A 619 -25.54 16.73 7.89
C PHE A 619 -24.63 16.79 6.66
N ALA A 620 -23.52 16.09 6.69
CA ALA A 620 -22.54 16.05 5.61
C ALA A 620 -22.29 14.63 5.10
N GLY A 621 -22.08 14.50 3.79
CA GLY A 621 -21.87 13.22 3.10
C GLY A 621 -20.70 12.38 3.64
N ASN A 622 -19.71 13.01 4.29
CA ASN A 622 -18.64 12.31 4.99
C ASN A 622 -19.09 11.54 6.25
N GLY A 623 -20.39 11.54 6.55
CA GLY A 623 -21.01 10.78 7.64
C GLY A 623 -20.89 11.51 8.97
N ARG A 624 -21.03 12.84 8.94
CA ARG A 624 -21.00 13.69 10.14
C ARG A 624 -22.21 14.59 10.24
N SER A 625 -22.59 14.94 11.46
CA SER A 625 -23.59 15.98 11.74
C SER A 625 -23.13 16.94 12.84
N ILE A 626 -23.57 18.20 12.77
CA ILE A 626 -23.36 19.19 13.84
C ILE A 626 -24.63 20.04 14.08
N PRO A 627 -24.98 20.34 15.34
CA PRO A 627 -25.89 21.44 15.67
C PRO A 627 -25.18 22.78 15.43
N ILE A 628 -25.51 23.50 14.35
CA ILE A 628 -24.71 24.64 13.87
C ILE A 628 -24.58 25.78 14.90
N ASP A 629 -25.58 25.93 15.77
CA ASP A 629 -25.64 26.98 16.78
C ASP A 629 -24.56 26.80 17.86
N GLU A 630 -24.04 25.59 18.07
CA GLU A 630 -22.91 25.30 18.98
C GLU A 630 -21.54 25.68 18.38
N TYR A 631 -21.51 25.94 17.08
CA TYR A 631 -20.29 26.20 16.31
C TYR A 631 -20.26 27.62 15.71
N LEU A 632 -20.95 28.55 16.36
CA LEU A 632 -20.90 29.97 16.04
C LEU A 632 -19.71 30.65 16.73
N SER A 633 -19.14 31.66 16.07
CA SER A 633 -18.07 32.49 16.64
C SER A 633 -18.48 33.96 16.66
N GLU A 634 -17.99 34.67 17.68
CA GLU A 634 -18.22 36.12 17.86
C GLU A 634 -17.60 36.99 16.74
#